data_AF-A0A371KZT8-F1
#
_entry.id   AF-A0A371KZT8-F1
#
_cell.length_a   1.000
_cell.length_b   1.000
_cell.length_c   1.000
_cell.angle_alpha   90.00
_cell.angle_beta   90.00
_cell.angle_gamma   90.00
#
_symmetry.space_group_name_H-M   'P 1'
#
loop_
_entity.id
_entity.type
_entity.pdbx_description
1 polymer ?
#
loop_
_entity_poly.entity_id
_entity_poly.type
_entity_poly.pdbx_seq_one_letter_code
_entity_poly.pdbx_strand_id
1 'polypeptide(L)'
;MSETTTLIDAINHGTASWRVLEHFERQADTDVLASVKSRMPVALRDFPALSAETVNVGTLYENADAAAQAFGYNRLICLPPDEPTTNVTLWHELGHVAIRVCHEAGEDVAKTSEEFCSIYSVARMQPTHIDEDCVPYLGEPTVPRDEWPEICQRALEYRETNRNYIQQCKEWLEI
;
A
#
# COMPACT_ATOMS: atom_id res chain seq x y z
N MET A 1 -3.62 -19.68 -31.62
CA MET A 1 -3.00 -18.37 -31.31
C MET A 1 -2.53 -18.48 -29.89
N SER A 2 -1.20 -18.48 -29.68
CA SER A 2 -0.57 -18.84 -28.41
C SER A 2 -0.60 -17.66 -27.45
N GLU A 3 -1.03 -17.92 -26.22
CA GLU A 3 -1.05 -17.02 -25.07
C GLU A 3 0.37 -16.58 -24.70
N THR A 4 0.55 -15.32 -24.34
CA THR A 4 1.79 -14.83 -23.71
C THR A 4 1.44 -13.72 -22.73
N THR A 5 0.77 -14.09 -21.63
CA THR A 5 0.76 -13.26 -20.42
C THR A 5 2.18 -13.25 -19.87
N THR A 6 2.79 -12.07 -19.78
CA THR A 6 4.16 -11.96 -19.29
C THR A 6 4.14 -12.09 -17.76
N LEU A 7 4.29 -13.31 -17.23
CA LEU A 7 4.75 -13.50 -15.86
C LEU A 7 6.17 -12.93 -15.80
N ILE A 8 6.36 -11.83 -15.07
CA ILE A 8 7.70 -11.45 -14.65
C ILE A 8 8.03 -12.36 -13.46
N ASP A 9 8.64 -13.52 -13.76
CA ASP A 9 9.11 -14.47 -12.75
C ASP A 9 10.23 -13.83 -11.93
N ALA A 10 9.91 -13.49 -10.68
CA ALA A 10 10.91 -13.25 -9.66
C ALA A 10 11.47 -14.62 -9.20
N ILE A 11 12.59 -15.05 -9.77
CA ILE A 11 13.45 -15.99 -9.07
C ILE A 11 14.21 -15.18 -8.02
N ASN A 12 13.76 -15.24 -6.76
CA ASN A 12 14.60 -15.30 -5.56
C ASN A 12 13.76 -15.42 -4.28
N HIS A 13 14.28 -16.21 -3.34
CA HIS A 13 13.77 -16.52 -2.00
C HIS A 13 12.90 -15.45 -1.31
N GLY A 14 11.60 -15.72 -1.13
CA GLY A 14 10.78 -15.05 -0.11
C GLY A 14 10.36 -13.60 -0.39
N THR A 15 10.39 -13.15 -1.65
CA THR A 15 9.83 -11.85 -2.04
C THR A 15 8.47 -12.00 -2.72
N ALA A 16 7.51 -11.15 -2.34
CA ALA A 16 6.19 -11.08 -2.95
C ALA A 16 6.31 -10.92 -4.48
N SER A 17 5.40 -11.53 -5.23
CA SER A 17 5.32 -11.32 -6.68
C SER A 17 4.16 -10.39 -7.03
N TRP A 18 4.16 -9.87 -8.25
CA TRP A 18 3.08 -9.03 -8.72
C TRP A 18 2.90 -9.16 -10.23
N ARG A 19 1.69 -8.84 -10.70
CA ARG A 19 1.36 -8.82 -12.13
C ARG A 19 0.41 -7.69 -12.47
N VAL A 20 0.61 -7.10 -13.63
CA VAL A 20 -0.33 -6.15 -14.23
C VAL A 20 -1.38 -6.95 -14.98
N LEU A 21 -2.66 -6.66 -14.72
CA LEU A 21 -3.76 -7.26 -15.47
C LEU A 21 -3.83 -6.64 -16.87
N GLU A 22 -4.17 -7.46 -17.87
CA GLU A 22 -4.20 -7.07 -19.28
C GLU A 22 -5.05 -5.81 -19.54
N HIS A 23 -6.14 -5.65 -18.80
CA HIS A 23 -7.00 -4.47 -18.94
C HIS A 23 -6.27 -3.17 -18.58
N PHE A 24 -5.52 -3.18 -17.47
CA PHE A 24 -4.70 -2.04 -17.07
C PHE A 24 -3.57 -1.81 -18.07
N GLU A 25 -2.86 -2.86 -18.49
CA GLU A 25 -1.75 -2.74 -19.44
C GLU A 25 -2.17 -2.14 -20.79
N ARG A 26 -3.41 -2.39 -21.24
CA ARG A 26 -3.95 -1.83 -22.49
C ARG A 26 -4.39 -0.36 -22.38
N GLN A 27 -4.75 0.08 -21.19
CA GLN A 27 -5.31 1.41 -20.94
C GLN A 27 -4.27 2.38 -20.38
N ALA A 28 -3.30 1.87 -19.63
CA ALA A 28 -2.35 2.69 -18.92
C ALA A 28 -1.42 3.42 -19.89
N ASP A 29 -1.23 4.71 -19.62
CA ASP A 29 -0.20 5.49 -20.29
C ASP A 29 1.17 4.86 -20.05
N THR A 30 2.07 5.04 -21.02
CA THR A 30 3.41 4.41 -20.97
C THR A 30 4.17 4.81 -19.69
N ASP A 31 4.04 6.08 -19.28
CA ASP A 31 4.69 6.61 -18.09
C ASP A 31 4.05 6.08 -16.79
N VAL A 32 2.73 5.86 -16.78
CA VAL A 32 2.01 5.25 -15.65
C VAL A 32 2.46 3.80 -15.47
N LEU A 33 2.49 3.02 -16.57
CA LEU A 33 2.94 1.63 -16.54
C LEU A 33 4.41 1.50 -16.12
N ALA A 34 5.27 2.39 -16.61
CA ALA A 34 6.68 2.46 -16.21
C ALA A 34 6.84 2.82 -14.72
N SER A 35 6.02 3.77 -14.24
CA SER A 35 5.96 4.17 -12.84
C SER A 35 5.60 2.99 -11.93
N VAL A 36 4.51 2.27 -12.23
CA VAL A 36 4.11 1.05 -11.48
C VAL A 36 5.22 0.00 -11.51
N LYS A 37 5.80 -0.27 -12.69
CA LYS A 37 6.89 -1.26 -12.85
C LYS A 37 8.13 -0.96 -12.01
N SER A 38 8.46 0.32 -11.85
CA SER A 38 9.62 0.74 -11.06
C SER A 38 9.36 0.70 -9.55
N ARG A 39 8.15 1.06 -9.10
CA ARG A 39 7.83 1.25 -7.68
C ARG A 39 7.29 0.02 -6.97
N MET A 40 6.50 -0.81 -7.65
CA MET A 40 5.88 -1.99 -7.05
C MET A 40 6.89 -2.95 -6.39
N PRO A 41 8.04 -3.30 -7.00
CA PRO A 41 9.04 -4.14 -6.35
C PRO A 41 9.68 -3.50 -5.10
N VAL A 42 9.71 -2.16 -5.03
CA VAL A 42 10.20 -1.45 -3.85
C VAL A 42 9.15 -1.56 -2.75
N ALA A 43 7.91 -1.18 -3.04
CA ALA A 43 6.81 -1.18 -2.09
C ALA A 43 6.56 -2.56 -1.48
N LEU A 44 6.55 -3.62 -2.29
CA LEU A 44 6.30 -4.98 -1.80
C LEU A 44 7.36 -5.49 -0.80
N ARG A 45 8.59 -4.99 -0.84
CA ARG A 45 9.63 -5.36 0.14
C ARG A 45 9.33 -4.83 1.54
N ASP A 46 8.56 -3.76 1.62
CA ASP A 46 8.16 -3.14 2.89
C ASP A 46 6.98 -3.88 3.54
N PHE A 47 6.36 -4.86 2.84
CA PHE A 47 5.23 -5.67 3.34
C PHE A 47 5.57 -7.17 3.42
N PRO A 48 6.24 -7.64 4.49
CA PRO A 48 6.60 -9.05 4.65
C PRO A 48 5.42 -10.02 4.61
N ALA A 49 4.23 -9.58 5.02
CA ALA A 49 2.99 -10.37 4.96
C ALA A 49 2.65 -10.81 3.53
N LEU A 50 3.12 -10.09 2.50
CA LEU A 50 2.87 -10.40 1.10
C LEU A 50 3.94 -11.31 0.49
N SER A 51 4.97 -11.72 1.23
CA SER A 51 6.16 -12.44 0.71
C SER A 51 5.86 -13.72 -0.08
N ALA A 52 4.75 -14.38 0.19
CA ALA A 52 4.29 -15.59 -0.51
C ALA A 52 3.09 -15.35 -1.45
N GLU A 53 2.67 -14.09 -1.61
CA GLU A 53 1.47 -13.71 -2.33
C GLU A 53 1.81 -13.12 -3.71
N THR A 54 0.80 -13.13 -4.60
CA THR A 54 0.85 -12.40 -5.88
C THR A 54 -0.15 -11.25 -5.86
N VAL A 55 0.35 -10.02 -5.90
CA VAL A 55 -0.49 -8.82 -5.98
C VAL A 55 -0.82 -8.50 -7.45
N ASN A 56 -2.09 -8.30 -7.74
CA ASN A 56 -2.63 -7.93 -9.04
C ASN A 56 -2.78 -6.40 -9.11
N VAL A 57 -2.39 -5.81 -10.24
CA VAL A 57 -2.63 -4.39 -10.54
C VAL A 57 -3.70 -4.31 -11.63
N GLY A 58 -4.84 -3.71 -11.30
CA GLY A 58 -5.96 -3.49 -12.21
C GLY A 58 -6.26 -2.00 -12.43
N THR A 59 -7.27 -1.73 -13.24
CA THR A 59 -7.73 -0.37 -13.55
C THR A 59 -8.74 0.11 -12.51
N LEU A 60 -8.53 1.31 -12.00
CA LEU A 60 -9.55 2.09 -11.33
C LEU A 60 -10.58 2.60 -12.35
N TYR A 61 -11.87 2.48 -12.05
CA TYR A 61 -12.91 2.94 -12.97
C TYR A 61 -12.96 4.48 -13.06
N GLU A 62 -13.24 5.02 -14.25
CA GLU A 62 -13.22 6.48 -14.55
C GLU A 62 -14.08 7.37 -13.63
N ASN A 63 -15.07 6.80 -12.93
CA ASN A 63 -15.96 7.52 -12.02
C ASN A 63 -15.77 7.09 -10.55
N ALA A 64 -14.62 6.52 -10.21
CA ALA A 64 -14.31 6.20 -8.83
C ALA A 64 -14.08 7.50 -8.03
N ASP A 65 -14.68 7.58 -6.84
CA ASP A 65 -14.52 8.70 -5.91
C ASP A 65 -13.27 8.51 -5.01
N ALA A 66 -12.21 7.92 -5.56
CA ALA A 66 -11.00 7.54 -4.83
C ALA A 66 -9.77 7.66 -5.74
N ALA A 67 -8.60 7.92 -5.16
CA ALA A 67 -7.33 7.98 -5.91
C ALA A 67 -6.79 6.58 -6.29
N ALA A 68 -7.20 5.55 -5.53
CA ALA A 68 -6.92 4.15 -5.79
C ALA A 68 -7.90 3.28 -4.99
N GLN A 69 -7.90 1.97 -5.21
CA GLN A 69 -8.75 1.05 -4.46
C GLN A 69 -8.16 -0.35 -4.33
N ALA A 70 -8.20 -0.93 -3.12
CA ALA A 70 -7.80 -2.31 -2.88
C ALA A 70 -9.00 -3.26 -2.69
N PHE A 71 -8.87 -4.46 -3.25
CA PHE A 71 -9.73 -5.61 -3.01
C PHE A 71 -8.89 -6.71 -2.36
N GLY A 72 -8.76 -6.65 -1.03
CA GLY A 72 -7.88 -7.53 -0.26
C GLY A 72 -8.09 -9.03 -0.52
N TYR A 73 -9.34 -9.49 -0.68
CA TYR A 73 -9.65 -10.90 -0.97
C TYR A 73 -9.03 -11.38 -2.29
N ASN A 74 -8.96 -10.50 -3.30
CA ASN A 74 -8.44 -10.82 -4.62
C ASN A 74 -6.96 -10.46 -4.78
N ARG A 75 -6.32 -9.94 -3.73
CA ARG A 75 -4.95 -9.41 -3.77
C ARG A 75 -4.81 -8.42 -4.92
N LEU A 76 -5.80 -7.54 -5.06
CA LEU A 76 -5.91 -6.63 -6.19
C LEU A 76 -5.84 -5.19 -5.67
N ILE A 77 -5.00 -4.38 -6.30
CA ILE A 77 -5.07 -2.93 -6.21
C ILE A 77 -5.47 -2.38 -7.58
N CYS A 78 -6.33 -1.38 -7.59
CA CYS A 78 -6.80 -0.68 -8.77
C CYS A 78 -6.24 0.73 -8.76
N LEU A 79 -5.54 1.10 -9.82
CA LEU A 79 -4.89 2.40 -9.99
C LEU A 79 -5.48 3.12 -11.21
N PRO A 80 -5.49 4.47 -11.23
CA PRO A 80 -5.83 5.22 -12.43
C PRO A 80 -4.86 4.86 -13.58
N PRO A 81 -5.37 4.66 -14.81
CA PRO A 81 -4.53 4.33 -15.96
C PRO A 81 -3.82 5.56 -16.56
N ASP A 82 -4.33 6.75 -16.30
CA ASP A 82 -3.98 8.02 -16.96
C ASP A 82 -3.13 8.94 -16.09
N GLU A 83 -3.02 8.68 -14.79
CA GLU A 83 -2.15 9.44 -13.90
C GLU A 83 -1.32 8.55 -12.95
N PRO A 84 -0.04 8.90 -12.68
CA PRO A 84 0.72 8.19 -11.68
C PRO A 84 0.17 8.46 -10.26
N THR A 85 -0.10 7.40 -9.50
CA THR A 85 -0.35 7.54 -8.06
C THR A 85 0.92 7.92 -7.31
N THR A 86 0.79 8.48 -6.12
CA THR A 86 1.91 8.70 -5.20
C THR A 86 2.37 7.38 -4.55
N ASN A 87 3.55 7.37 -3.94
CA ASN A 87 4.01 6.24 -3.13
C ASN A 87 3.13 6.08 -1.91
N VAL A 88 2.72 7.16 -1.25
CA VAL A 88 1.85 7.08 -0.08
C VAL A 88 0.54 6.36 -0.43
N THR A 89 -0.10 6.71 -1.56
CA THR A 89 -1.29 6.01 -2.07
C THR A 89 -1.00 4.55 -2.41
N LEU A 90 0.08 4.26 -3.14
CA LEU A 90 0.43 2.88 -3.51
C LEU A 90 0.69 2.00 -2.28
N TRP A 91 1.41 2.50 -1.27
CA TRP A 91 1.66 1.76 -0.03
C TRP A 91 0.37 1.56 0.76
N HIS A 92 -0.54 2.54 0.78
CA HIS A 92 -1.84 2.43 1.44
C HIS A 92 -2.67 1.27 0.86
N GLU A 93 -2.77 1.17 -0.46
CA GLU A 93 -3.51 0.08 -1.08
C GLU A 93 -2.86 -1.29 -0.87
N LEU A 94 -1.52 -1.35 -0.87
CA LEU A 94 -0.79 -2.57 -0.50
C LEU A 94 -1.00 -2.92 0.98
N GLY A 95 -1.12 -1.93 1.86
CA GLY A 95 -1.48 -2.07 3.26
C GLY A 95 -2.80 -2.80 3.45
N HIS A 96 -3.84 -2.43 2.68
CA HIS A 96 -5.12 -3.12 2.71
C HIS A 96 -5.00 -4.61 2.35
N VAL A 97 -4.21 -4.94 1.31
CA VAL A 97 -3.96 -6.34 0.93
C VAL A 97 -3.17 -7.07 2.01
N ALA A 98 -2.11 -6.46 2.56
CA ALA A 98 -1.28 -7.05 3.60
C ALA A 98 -2.05 -7.32 4.89
N ILE A 99 -2.82 -6.34 5.37
CA ILE A 99 -3.71 -6.48 6.55
C ILE A 99 -4.67 -7.65 6.35
N ARG A 100 -5.24 -7.78 5.14
CA ARG A 100 -6.14 -8.89 4.83
C ARG A 100 -5.44 -10.24 4.91
N VAL A 101 -4.22 -10.36 4.38
CA VAL A 101 -3.43 -11.60 4.45
C VAL A 101 -3.12 -11.96 5.90
N CYS A 102 -2.73 -11.00 6.73
CA CYS A 102 -2.53 -11.20 8.17
C CYS A 102 -3.81 -11.72 8.87
N HIS A 103 -4.99 -11.15 8.56
CA HIS A 103 -6.26 -11.64 9.10
C HIS A 103 -6.56 -13.08 8.69
N GLU A 104 -6.27 -13.46 7.45
CA GLU A 104 -6.48 -14.83 6.97
C GLU A 104 -5.49 -15.83 7.60
N ALA A 105 -4.30 -15.38 7.97
CA ALA A 105 -3.33 -16.14 8.76
C ALA A 105 -3.67 -16.23 10.26
N GLY A 106 -4.72 -15.53 10.73
CA GLY A 106 -5.13 -15.51 12.13
C GLY A 106 -4.27 -14.62 13.03
N GLU A 107 -3.51 -13.68 12.46
CA GLU A 107 -2.72 -12.71 13.21
C GLU A 107 -3.62 -11.67 13.90
N ASP A 108 -3.20 -11.18 15.08
CA ASP A 108 -3.91 -10.13 15.82
C ASP A 108 -3.67 -8.74 15.21
N VAL A 109 -4.36 -8.50 14.10
CA VAL A 109 -4.39 -7.22 13.40
C VAL A 109 -5.73 -6.53 13.64
N ALA A 110 -5.74 -5.21 13.75
CA ALA A 110 -6.97 -4.45 13.97
C ALA A 110 -8.03 -4.74 12.90
N LYS A 111 -9.31 -4.53 13.22
CA LYS A 111 -10.34 -4.42 12.18
C LYS A 111 -9.94 -3.30 11.23
N THR A 112 -10.03 -3.56 9.93
CA THR A 112 -9.63 -2.61 8.90
C THR A 112 -10.44 -1.31 9.04
N SER A 113 -9.73 -0.22 9.29
CA SER A 113 -10.18 1.15 9.05
C SER A 113 -9.15 1.83 8.17
N GLU A 114 -9.53 2.90 7.48
CA GLU A 114 -8.60 3.63 6.63
C GLU A 114 -7.48 4.27 7.45
N GLU A 115 -7.76 4.78 8.65
CA GLU A 115 -6.73 5.32 9.55
C GLU A 115 -5.73 4.24 9.98
N PHE A 116 -6.23 3.05 10.33
CA PHE A 116 -5.35 1.94 10.67
C PHE A 116 -4.47 1.53 9.48
N CYS A 117 -5.06 1.45 8.28
CA CYS A 117 -4.31 1.14 7.06
C CYS A 117 -3.22 2.17 6.78
N SER A 118 -3.52 3.46 7.00
CA SER A 118 -2.57 4.56 6.81
C SER A 118 -1.40 4.46 7.78
N ILE A 119 -1.68 4.25 9.08
CA ILE A 119 -0.65 4.04 10.11
C ILE A 119 0.19 2.79 9.77
N TYR A 120 -0.47 1.69 9.41
CA TYR A 120 0.19 0.43 9.08
C TYR A 120 1.12 0.58 7.87
N SER A 121 0.70 1.32 6.86
CA SER A 121 1.45 1.52 5.61
C SER A 121 2.63 2.46 5.82
N VAL A 122 2.41 3.62 6.45
CA VAL A 122 3.48 4.60 6.73
C VAL A 122 4.54 4.05 7.66
N ALA A 123 4.17 3.25 8.67
CA ALA A 123 5.12 2.58 9.56
C ALA A 123 6.17 1.71 8.83
N ARG A 124 5.87 1.28 7.61
CA ARG A 124 6.74 0.43 6.78
C ARG A 124 7.52 1.21 5.74
N MET A 125 7.16 2.47 5.48
CA MET A 125 7.83 3.29 4.49
C MET A 125 9.21 3.72 4.98
N GLN A 126 10.18 3.74 4.07
CA GLN A 126 11.41 4.53 4.29
C GLN A 126 11.06 6.01 4.12
N PRO A 127 11.64 6.92 4.94
CA PRO A 127 11.44 8.36 4.81
C PRO A 127 11.57 8.90 3.38
N THR A 128 12.56 8.40 2.63
CA THR A 128 12.85 8.80 1.25
C THR A 128 11.79 8.39 0.24
N HIS A 129 10.86 7.50 0.61
CA HIS A 129 9.76 7.07 -0.25
C HIS A 129 8.48 7.87 0.00
N ILE A 130 8.39 8.68 1.04
CA ILE A 130 7.20 9.50 1.32
C ILE A 130 7.22 10.73 0.40
N ASP A 131 6.31 10.77 -0.55
CA ASP A 131 6.20 11.78 -1.62
C ASP A 131 4.98 12.69 -1.49
N GLU A 132 4.27 12.63 -0.37
CA GLU A 132 3.17 13.54 -0.01
C GLU A 132 3.48 14.33 1.27
N ASP A 133 2.75 15.43 1.44
CA ASP A 133 2.76 16.28 2.63
C ASP A 133 1.67 15.89 3.66
N CYS A 134 0.99 14.77 3.44
CA CYS A 134 -0.02 14.26 4.37
C CYS A 134 0.11 12.74 4.59
N VAL A 135 -0.49 12.28 5.68
CA VAL A 135 -0.77 10.85 5.89
C VAL A 135 -2.26 10.65 5.63
N PRO A 136 -2.65 9.80 4.67
CA PRO A 136 -4.05 9.56 4.32
C PRO A 136 -4.90 9.31 5.56
N TYR A 137 -6.10 9.88 5.59
CA TYR A 137 -7.09 9.72 6.69
C TYR A 137 -6.64 10.17 8.09
N LEU A 138 -5.38 10.54 8.29
CA LEU A 138 -4.88 11.14 9.53
C LEU A 138 -4.91 12.66 9.43
N GLY A 139 -4.31 13.23 8.37
CA GLY A 139 -4.21 14.66 8.10
C GLY A 139 -2.81 15.08 7.68
N GLU A 140 -2.47 16.37 7.83
CA GLU A 140 -1.18 16.98 7.47
C GLU A 140 -0.30 17.15 8.72
N PRO A 141 0.71 16.29 8.95
CA PRO A 141 1.59 16.40 10.11
C PRO A 141 2.44 17.66 10.09
N THR A 142 2.68 18.29 11.25
CA THR A 142 3.67 19.38 11.38
C THR A 142 5.06 18.90 11.74
N VAL A 143 5.19 17.66 12.22
CA VAL A 143 6.49 17.03 12.49
C VAL A 143 7.23 16.68 11.18
N PRO A 144 8.57 16.64 11.19
CA PRO A 144 9.37 16.27 10.02
C PRO A 144 8.98 14.91 9.42
N ARG A 145 8.95 14.85 8.07
CA ARG A 145 8.52 13.67 7.31
C ARG A 145 9.33 12.40 7.60
N ASP A 146 10.59 12.56 7.96
CA ASP A 146 11.48 11.46 8.33
C ASP A 146 11.15 10.81 9.68
N GLU A 147 10.37 11.48 10.52
CA GLU A 147 9.89 10.93 11.80
C GLU A 147 8.59 10.12 11.64
N TRP A 148 7.84 10.29 10.54
CA TRP A 148 6.50 9.69 10.39
C TRP A 148 6.50 8.16 10.49
N PRO A 149 7.42 7.41 9.84
CA PRO A 149 7.43 5.95 9.96
C PRO A 149 7.63 5.48 11.40
N GLU A 150 8.53 6.11 12.15
CA GLU A 150 8.79 5.75 13.55
C GLU A 150 7.58 6.07 14.45
N ILE A 151 6.94 7.22 14.24
CA ILE A 151 5.72 7.60 14.97
C ILE A 151 4.58 6.61 14.70
N CYS A 152 4.37 6.25 13.42
CA CYS A 152 3.36 5.26 13.05
C CYS A 152 3.68 3.86 13.60
N GLN A 153 4.95 3.44 13.57
CA GLN A 153 5.40 2.17 14.17
C GLN A 153 5.13 2.15 15.67
N ARG A 154 5.48 3.22 16.38
CA ARG A 154 5.19 3.38 17.82
C ARG A 154 3.69 3.34 18.12
N ALA A 155 2.84 3.85 17.21
CA ALA A 155 1.39 3.76 17.37
C ALA A 155 0.87 2.32 17.23
N LEU A 156 1.46 1.51 16.34
CA LEU A 156 1.15 0.08 16.21
C LEU A 156 1.53 -0.70 17.48
N GLU A 157 2.68 -0.39 18.09
CA GLU A 157 3.09 -0.98 19.38
C GLU A 157 2.16 -0.53 20.52
N TYR A 158 1.81 0.76 20.55
CA TYR A 158 0.89 1.30 21.55
C TYR A 158 -0.51 0.65 21.51
N ARG A 159 -0.97 0.22 20.33
CA ARG A 159 -2.24 -0.50 20.13
C ARG A 159 -2.35 -1.76 20.99
N GLU A 160 -1.25 -2.47 21.25
CA GLU A 160 -1.26 -3.77 21.95
C GLU A 160 -1.97 -3.71 23.30
N THR A 161 -1.96 -2.55 23.95
CA THR A 161 -2.63 -2.34 25.24
C THR A 161 -3.62 -1.17 25.25
N ASN A 162 -3.70 -0.38 24.17
CA ASN A 162 -4.47 0.88 24.14
C ASN A 162 -5.36 1.00 22.90
N ARG A 163 -6.66 1.24 23.12
CA ARG A 163 -7.64 1.36 22.03
C ARG A 163 -7.64 2.72 21.32
N ASN A 164 -7.08 3.75 21.94
CA ASN A 164 -7.00 5.13 21.42
C ASN A 164 -5.73 5.39 20.59
N TYR A 165 -5.05 4.35 20.11
CA TYR A 165 -3.77 4.48 19.39
C TYR A 165 -3.85 5.37 18.13
N ILE A 166 -4.98 5.42 17.42
CA ILE A 166 -5.16 6.33 16.27
C ILE A 166 -5.11 7.79 16.74
N GLN A 167 -5.83 8.13 17.80
CA GLN A 167 -5.81 9.48 18.37
C GLN A 167 -4.41 9.82 18.88
N GLN A 168 -3.76 8.87 19.54
CA GLN A 168 -2.41 9.04 20.04
C GLN A 168 -1.39 9.26 18.91
N CYS A 169 -1.56 8.56 17.78
CA CYS A 169 -0.74 8.76 16.57
C CYS A 169 -0.90 10.16 16.01
N LYS A 170 -2.15 10.66 15.90
CA LYS A 170 -2.43 12.04 15.46
C LYS A 170 -1.76 13.08 16.35
N GLU A 171 -1.82 12.89 17.67
CA GLU A 171 -1.14 13.75 18.64
C GLU A 171 0.39 13.75 18.47
N TRP A 172 1.00 12.58 18.23
CA TRP A 172 2.46 12.50 18.00
C TRP A 172 2.88 13.05 16.63
N LEU A 173 2.01 12.97 15.62
CA LEU A 173 2.20 13.60 14.32
C LEU A 173 1.89 15.11 14.32
N GLU A 174 1.36 15.64 15.43
CA GLU A 174 0.92 17.03 15.57
C GLU A 174 -0.15 17.44 14.53
N ILE A 175 -1.14 16.56 14.30
CA ILE A 175 -2.30 16.78 13.41
C ILE A 175 -3.54 17.25 14.18
#